data_AF-A0A9E3ISN0-F1
#
_entry.id   AF-A0A9E3ISN0-F1
#
_cell.length_a   1.000
_cell.length_b   1.000
_cell.length_c   1.000
_cell.angle_alpha   90.00
_cell.angle_beta   90.00
_cell.angle_gamma   90.00
#
_symmetry.space_group_name_H-M   'P 1'
#
loop_
_entity.id
_entity.type
_entity.pdbx_description
1 polymer ?
#
loop_
_entity_poly.entity_id
_entity_poly.type
_entity_poly.pdbx_seq_one_letter_code
_entity_poly.pdbx_strand_id
1 'polypeptide(L)'
;MISLTAEPVRLRALGVAVGLLALAAVDLDDPGQARAYYATAEQLVAALVETPATTIEGLKVKAEAVAWCCASRSDFGLGVTSSERVIASMLLDLLARGGGT
;
A
#
# COMPACT_ATOMS: atom_id res chain seq x y z
N MET A 1 -22.83 -3.67 15.58
CA MET A 1 -21.40 -4.04 15.51
C MET A 1 -21.08 -4.24 14.04
N ILE A 2 -20.50 -3.23 13.36
CA ILE A 2 -20.28 -3.28 11.91
C ILE A 2 -19.08 -4.20 11.66
N SER A 3 -19.32 -5.32 10.99
CA SER A 3 -18.28 -6.27 10.61
C SER A 3 -17.37 -5.63 9.57
N LEU A 4 -16.15 -5.24 9.96
CA LEU A 4 -15.08 -4.73 9.07
C LEU A 4 -14.49 -5.85 8.17
N THR A 5 -15.21 -6.94 7.95
CA THR A 5 -14.70 -8.19 7.37
C THR A 5 -14.83 -8.28 5.85
N ALA A 6 -15.46 -7.32 5.19
CA ALA A 6 -15.51 -7.29 3.74
C ALA A 6 -14.21 -6.67 3.20
N GLU A 7 -13.44 -7.42 2.41
CA GLU A 7 -12.27 -6.95 1.63
C GLU A 7 -12.37 -5.49 1.16
N PRO A 8 -13.45 -5.08 0.44
CA PRO A 8 -13.54 -3.73 -0.10
C PRO A 8 -13.50 -2.64 0.98
N VAL A 9 -14.02 -2.91 2.19
CA VAL A 9 -13.98 -1.95 3.30
C VAL A 9 -12.55 -1.81 3.83
N ARG A 10 -11.84 -2.93 3.99
CA ARG A 10 -10.48 -2.93 4.53
C ARG A 10 -9.48 -2.31 3.56
N LEU A 11 -9.49 -2.71 2.29
CA LEU A 11 -8.60 -2.10 1.29
C LEU A 11 -8.89 -0.61 1.12
N ARG A 12 -10.15 -0.21 1.04
CA ARG A 12 -10.48 1.21 0.96
C ARG A 12 -9.98 2.02 2.15
N ALA A 13 -10.09 1.48 3.37
CA ALA A 13 -9.54 2.13 4.56
C ALA A 13 -8.01 2.27 4.48
N LEU A 14 -7.31 1.24 4.00
CA LEU A 14 -5.86 1.28 3.79
C LEU A 14 -5.46 2.30 2.71
N GLY A 15 -6.21 2.37 1.61
CA GLY A 15 -6.00 3.39 0.56
C GLY A 15 -6.16 4.81 1.08
N VAL A 16 -7.20 5.06 1.89
CA VAL A 16 -7.37 6.36 2.58
C VAL A 16 -6.20 6.65 3.51
N ALA A 17 -5.71 5.67 4.28
CA ALA A 17 -4.57 5.86 5.16
C ALA A 17 -3.29 6.22 4.39
N VAL A 18 -3.02 5.59 3.25
CA VAL A 18 -1.91 5.98 2.36
C VAL A 18 -2.09 7.40 1.84
N GLY A 19 -3.30 7.78 1.42
CA GLY A 19 -3.60 9.15 0.98
C GLY A 19 -3.38 10.20 2.06
N LEU A 20 -3.78 9.90 3.30
CA LEU A 20 -3.53 10.79 4.45
C LEU A 20 -2.04 10.89 4.77
N LEU A 21 -1.31 9.77 4.71
CA LEU A 21 0.13 9.77 4.90
C LEU A 21 0.83 10.64 3.84
N ALA A 22 0.41 10.56 2.57
CA ALA A 22 0.94 11.38 1.48
C ALA A 22 0.73 12.90 1.67
N LEU A 23 -0.32 13.29 2.41
CA LEU A 23 -0.66 14.68 2.70
C LEU A 23 -0.07 15.17 4.02
N ALA A 24 0.57 14.31 4.81
CA ALA A 24 1.13 14.68 6.09
C ALA A 24 2.27 15.70 5.87
N ALA A 25 2.18 16.85 6.54
CA ALA A 25 3.24 17.85 6.56
C ALA A 25 4.38 17.37 7.46
N VAL A 26 5.25 16.51 6.92
CA VAL A 26 6.41 15.94 7.61
C VAL A 26 7.67 16.60 7.08
N ASP A 27 8.52 17.06 8.00
CA ASP A 27 9.87 17.48 7.65
C ASP A 27 10.75 16.22 7.47
N LEU A 28 11.07 15.89 6.22
CA LEU A 28 11.90 14.74 5.90
C LEU A 28 13.41 15.01 6.05
N ASP A 29 13.81 16.25 6.27
CA ASP A 29 15.19 16.61 6.58
C ASP A 29 15.49 16.42 8.09
N ASP A 30 14.46 16.32 8.93
CA ASP A 30 14.55 15.86 10.31
C ASP A 30 14.60 14.31 10.38
N PRO A 31 15.70 13.70 10.87
CA PRO A 31 15.85 12.24 10.88
C PRO A 31 14.83 11.51 11.77
N GLY A 32 14.37 12.13 12.84
CA GLY A 32 13.38 11.56 13.76
C GLY A 32 12.00 11.50 13.11
N GLN A 33 11.60 12.58 12.45
CA GLN A 33 10.34 12.66 11.72
C GLN A 33 10.36 11.76 10.47
N ALA A 34 11.44 11.77 9.69
CA ALA A 34 11.61 10.86 8.56
C ALA A 34 11.50 9.39 8.99
N ARG A 35 12.16 8.99 10.08
CA ARG A 35 12.08 7.62 10.60
C ARG A 35 10.66 7.24 11.03
N ALA A 36 9.94 8.13 11.70
CA ALA A 36 8.56 7.88 12.13
C ALA A 36 7.61 7.76 10.92
N TYR A 37 7.78 8.62 9.92
CA TYR A 37 7.04 8.57 8.67
C TYR A 37 7.25 7.25 7.94
N TYR A 38 8.51 6.84 7.75
CA TYR A 38 8.84 5.60 7.06
C TYR A 38 8.44 4.34 7.84
N ALA A 39 8.50 4.36 9.18
CA ALA A 39 7.99 3.26 9.99
C ALA A 39 6.45 3.08 9.83
N THR A 40 5.72 4.19 9.72
CA THR A 40 4.27 4.18 9.49
C THR A 40 3.95 3.71 8.07
N ALA A 41 4.67 4.23 7.07
CA ALA A 41 4.61 3.79 5.68
C ALA A 41 4.77 2.27 5.54
N GLU A 42 5.80 1.71 6.18
CA GLU A 42 6.11 0.28 6.11
C GLU A 42 4.96 -0.58 6.65
N GLN A 43 4.36 -0.18 7.78
CA GLN A 43 3.21 -0.90 8.35
C GLN A 43 1.99 -0.86 7.42
N LEU A 44 1.72 0.27 6.77
CA LEU A 44 0.62 0.40 5.81
C LEU A 44 0.85 -0.46 4.57
N VAL A 45 2.07 -0.46 4.03
CA VAL A 45 2.45 -1.30 2.88
C VAL A 45 2.32 -2.78 3.25
N ALA A 46 2.80 -3.19 4.42
CA ALA A 46 2.64 -4.57 4.89
C ALA A 46 1.16 -4.98 4.98
N ALA A 47 0.32 -4.14 5.60
CA ALA A 47 -1.11 -4.41 5.70
C ALA A 47 -1.83 -4.47 4.35
N LEU A 48 -1.41 -3.65 3.38
CA LEU A 48 -1.90 -3.70 1.99
C LEU A 48 -1.50 -5.00 1.29
N VAL A 49 -0.25 -5.42 1.43
CA VAL A 49 0.26 -6.67 0.82
C VAL A 49 -0.46 -7.89 1.42
N GLU A 50 -0.67 -7.91 2.73
CA GLU A 50 -1.35 -9.00 3.45
C GLU A 50 -2.86 -9.08 3.17
N THR A 51 -3.47 -8.02 2.64
CA THR A 51 -4.90 -7.99 2.32
C THR A 51 -5.10 -8.30 0.84
N PRO A 52 -5.62 -9.49 0.48
CA PRO A 52 -5.84 -9.84 -0.93
C PRO A 52 -6.89 -8.93 -1.56
N ALA A 53 -6.66 -8.49 -2.80
CA ALA A 53 -7.67 -7.77 -3.57
C ALA A 53 -8.46 -8.74 -4.45
N THR A 54 -9.72 -9.03 -4.08
CA THR A 54 -10.58 -9.92 -4.86
C THR A 54 -11.45 -9.18 -5.87
N THR A 55 -11.51 -7.85 -5.77
CA THR A 55 -12.28 -6.96 -6.62
C THR A 55 -11.39 -6.03 -7.46
N ILE A 56 -11.95 -5.48 -8.54
CA ILE A 56 -11.27 -4.43 -9.33
C ILE A 56 -11.05 -3.16 -8.49
N GLU A 57 -11.97 -2.83 -7.58
CA GLU A 57 -11.80 -1.70 -6.65
C GLU A 57 -10.62 -1.91 -5.71
N GLY A 58 -10.48 -3.11 -5.11
CA GLY A 58 -9.31 -3.46 -4.30
C GLY A 58 -7.99 -3.40 -5.07
N LEU A 59 -7.98 -3.82 -6.34
CA LEU A 59 -6.80 -3.71 -7.20
C LEU A 59 -6.42 -2.26 -7.50
N LYS A 60 -7.39 -1.36 -7.67
CA LYS A 60 -7.14 0.07 -7.85
C LYS A 60 -6.45 0.68 -6.62
N VAL A 61 -6.88 0.31 -5.41
CA VAL A 61 -6.23 0.77 -4.17
C VAL A 61 -4.75 0.37 -4.16
N LYS A 62 -4.44 -0.90 -4.47
CA LYS A 62 -3.04 -1.35 -4.54
C LYS A 62 -2.25 -0.59 -5.62
N ALA A 63 -2.86 -0.29 -6.77
CA ALA A 63 -2.22 0.50 -7.83
C ALA A 63 -1.88 1.94 -7.39
N GLU A 64 -2.80 2.59 -6.66
CA GLU A 64 -2.56 3.92 -6.08
C GLU A 64 -1.43 3.89 -5.05
N ALA A 65 -1.36 2.83 -4.23
CA ALA A 65 -0.27 2.64 -3.29
C ALA A 65 1.09 2.45 -3.98
N VAL A 66 1.15 1.75 -5.12
CA VAL A 66 2.37 1.68 -5.95
C VAL A 66 2.80 3.06 -6.40
N ALA A 67 1.87 3.87 -6.94
CA ALA A 67 2.17 5.22 -7.41
C ALA A 67 2.73 6.10 -6.29
N TRP A 68 2.16 5.99 -5.08
CA TRP A 68 2.68 6.66 -3.89
C TRP A 68 4.08 6.18 -3.50
N CYS A 69 4.33 4.85 -3.45
CA CYS A 69 5.65 4.29 -3.15
C CYS A 69 6.71 4.82 -4.13
N CYS A 70 6.42 4.79 -5.44
CA CYS A 70 7.31 5.30 -6.48
C CYS A 70 7.58 6.81 -6.38
N ALA A 71 6.59 7.60 -5.95
CA ALA A 71 6.74 9.04 -5.77
C ALA A 71 7.51 9.39 -4.49
N SER A 72 7.48 8.53 -3.48
CA SER A 72 8.24 8.70 -2.25
C SER A 72 9.75 8.54 -2.56
N ARG A 73 10.54 9.57 -2.23
CA ARG A 73 11.99 9.65 -2.50
C ARG A 73 12.83 8.47 -1.95
N SER A 74 12.24 7.62 -1.12
CA SER A 74 12.84 6.47 -0.43
C SER A 74 13.01 5.22 -1.29
N ASP A 75 12.25 5.04 -2.38
CA ASP A 75 12.23 3.75 -3.10
C ASP A 75 13.39 3.59 -4.10
N PHE A 76 14.03 4.68 -4.58
CA PHE A 76 15.02 4.59 -5.67
C PHE A 76 16.41 4.06 -5.29
N GLY A 77 16.68 3.76 -4.01
CA GLY A 77 18.02 3.39 -3.53
C GLY A 77 18.14 2.08 -2.74
N LEU A 78 17.05 1.35 -2.51
CA LEU A 78 16.98 0.30 -1.48
C LEU A 78 16.50 -1.04 -2.02
N GLY A 79 17.35 -1.82 -2.70
CA GLY A 79 17.11 -3.26 -2.95
C GLY A 79 15.69 -3.60 -3.43
N VAL A 80 15.04 -4.59 -2.78
CA VAL A 80 13.61 -4.89 -3.03
C VAL A 80 12.76 -3.75 -2.47
N THR A 81 12.15 -2.97 -3.35
CA THR A 81 11.47 -1.71 -3.01
C THR A 81 10.03 -1.93 -2.54
N SER A 82 9.41 -0.91 -1.93
CA SER A 82 8.02 -1.00 -1.46
C SER A 82 7.04 -1.13 -2.63
N SER A 83 7.30 -0.38 -3.71
CA SER A 83 6.55 -0.50 -4.96
C SER A 83 6.63 -1.91 -5.56
N GLU A 84 7.80 -2.55 -5.62
CA GLU A 84 7.96 -3.92 -6.09
C GLU A 84 7.14 -4.94 -5.30
N ARG A 85 7.09 -4.82 -3.97
CA ARG A 85 6.27 -5.68 -3.10
C ARG A 85 4.78 -5.55 -3.40
N VAL A 86 4.29 -4.32 -3.57
CA VAL A 86 2.88 -4.08 -3.89
C VAL A 86 2.55 -4.57 -5.30
N ILE A 87 3.43 -4.37 -6.29
CA ILE A 87 3.27 -4.90 -7.65
C ILE A 87 3.19 -6.43 -7.62
N ALA A 88 4.12 -7.11 -6.94
CA ALA A 88 4.11 -8.56 -6.83
C ALA A 88 2.81 -9.07 -6.18
N SER A 89 2.33 -8.40 -5.13
CA SER A 89 1.05 -8.69 -4.48
C SER A 89 -0.13 -8.54 -5.45
N MET A 90 -0.20 -7.46 -6.22
CA MET A 90 -1.25 -7.24 -7.23
C MET A 90 -1.24 -8.32 -8.32
N LEU A 91 -0.06 -8.75 -8.79
CA LEU A 91 0.06 -9.79 -9.80
C LEU A 91 -0.45 -11.14 -9.28
N LEU A 92 -0.16 -11.48 -8.03
CA LEU A 92 -0.69 -12.69 -7.39
C LEU A 92 -2.23 -12.64 -7.27
N ASP A 93 -2.78 -11.50 -6.86
CA ASP A 93 -4.23 -11.28 -6.80
C ASP A 93 -4.90 -11.45 -8.17
N LEU A 94 -4.28 -10.93 -9.23
CA LEU A 94 -4.76 -11.07 -10.62
C LEU A 94 -4.69 -12.53 -11.11
N LEU A 95 -3.58 -13.23 -10.88
CA LEU A 95 -3.40 -14.62 -11.29
C LEU A 95 -4.40 -15.55 -10.59
N ALA A 96 -4.66 -15.33 -9.30
CA ALA A 96 -5.67 -16.07 -8.56
C ALA A 96 -7.09 -15.90 -9.16
N ARG A 97 -7.37 -14.76 -9.81
CA ARG A 97 -8.64 -14.54 -10.53
C ARG A 97 -8.65 -15.11 -11.95
N GLY A 98 -7.48 -15.23 -12.59
CA GLY A 98 -7.33 -15.77 -13.94
C GLY A 98 -7.22 -17.29 -14.04
N GLY A 99 -6.89 -17.98 -12.94
CA GLY A 99 -6.70 -19.44 -12.88
C GLY A 99 -7.99 -20.29 -12.84
N GLY A 100 -9.16 -19.67 -12.93
CA GLY A 100 -10.45 -20.35 -13.03
C GLY A 100 -10.93 -20.44 -14.47
N THR A 101 -10.29 -21.30 -15.28
CA THR A 101 -10.82 -21.76 -16.58
C THR A 101 -10.80 -23.27 -16.61
#